data_AF-A0A0N1IJX6-F1
#
_entry.id   AF-A0A0N1IJX6-F1
#
_cell.length_a   1.000
_cell.length_b   1.000
_cell.length_c   1.000
_cell.angle_alpha   90.00
_cell.angle_beta   90.00
_cell.angle_gamma   90.00
#
_symmetry.space_group_name_H-M   'P 1'
#
loop_
_entity.id
_entity.type
_entity.pdbx_description
1 polymer ?
#
loop_
_entity_poly.entity_id
_entity_poly.type
_entity_poly.pdbx_seq_one_letter_code
_entity_poly.pdbx_strand_id
1 'polypeptide(L)' 'MGRVLVWDVTCSDTLAPSPPHGTNNRAGAACESAEEAKATKYRGLGCEYEFVPFGVETLGSCCPSVR' A
#
# COMPACT_ATOMS: atom_id res chain seq x y z
N MET A 1 -28.25 -1.74 5.09
CA MET A 1 -27.59 -1.36 6.34
C MET A 1 -26.18 -0.90 6.01
N GLY A 2 -25.73 0.24 6.54
CA GLY A 2 -24.35 0.72 6.32
C GLY A 2 -23.36 0.00 7.23
N ARG A 3 -22.09 -0.06 6.81
CA ARG A 3 -20.95 -0.49 7.63
C ARG A 3 -19.97 0.67 7.79
N VAL A 4 -19.26 0.70 8.92
CA VAL A 4 -18.23 1.70 9.15
C VAL A 4 -17.03 1.38 8.27
N LEU A 5 -16.61 2.37 7.48
CA LEU A 5 -15.44 2.27 6.62
C LEU A 5 -14.18 2.57 7.43
N VAL A 6 -13.19 1.69 7.36
CA VAL A 6 -11.85 1.91 7.88
C VAL A 6 -10.89 1.80 6.71
N TRP A 7 -9.98 2.75 6.59
CA TRP A 7 -9.02 2.78 5.48
C TRP A 7 -7.64 3.12 6.00
N ASP A 8 -6.64 2.60 5.31
CA ASP A 8 -5.23 2.84 5.60
C ASP A 8 -4.50 3.12 4.29
N VAL A 9 -3.75 4.24 4.26
CA VAL A 9 -3.03 4.69 3.07
C VAL A 9 -1.57 4.31 3.20
N THR A 10 -1.02 3.72 2.14
CA THR A 10 0.42 3.42 2.06
C THR A 10 0.98 3.93 0.74
N CYS A 11 2.13 4.60 0.79
CA CYS A 11 2.88 5.01 -0.39
C CYS A 11 4.15 4.15 -0.49
N SER A 12 4.25 3.36 -1.55
CA SER A 12 5.40 2.51 -1.85
C SER A 12 6.31 3.21 -2.87
N ASP A 13 7.62 3.14 -2.66
CA ASP A 13 8.63 3.54 -3.64
C ASP A 13 9.18 2.29 -4.33
N THR A 14 8.93 2.17 -5.62
CA THR A 14 9.41 1.05 -6.44
C THR A 14 10.94 1.04 -6.49
N LEU A 15 11.59 2.20 -6.44
CA LEU A 15 13.06 2.32 -6.51
C LEU A 15 13.71 2.42 -5.14
N ALA A 16 12.98 2.10 -4.06
CA ALA A 16 13.55 2.03 -2.73
C ALA A 16 14.75 1.06 -2.70
N PRO A 17 15.75 1.27 -1.82
CA PRO A 17 16.90 0.36 -1.68
C PRO A 17 16.52 -1.09 -1.36
N SER A 18 15.33 -1.30 -0.79
CA SER A 18 14.76 -2.61 -0.47
C SER A 18 13.29 -2.66 -0.89
N PRO A 19 12.99 -2.66 -2.19
CA PRO A 19 11.62 -2.68 -2.67
C PRO A 19 11.03 -4.08 -2.45
N PRO A 20 9.70 -4.22 -2.35
CA PRO A 20 9.08 -5.54 -2.25
C PRO A 20 9.47 -6.38 -3.48
N HIS A 21 9.68 -7.69 -3.26
CA HIS A 21 10.22 -8.56 -4.30
C HIS A 21 9.37 -8.55 -5.58
N GLY A 22 10.00 -8.36 -6.74
CA GLY A 22 9.34 -8.40 -8.04
C GLY A 22 8.59 -7.13 -8.46
N THR A 23 8.58 -6.08 -7.62
CA THR A 23 7.82 -4.86 -7.89
C THR A 23 8.38 -3.97 -9.00
N ASN A 24 9.66 -4.14 -9.34
CA ASN A 24 10.31 -3.37 -10.40
C ASN A 24 9.93 -3.80 -11.83
N ASN A 25 9.12 -4.86 -11.96
CA ASN A 25 8.81 -5.45 -13.27
C ASN A 25 7.50 -4.94 -13.87
N ARG A 26 6.64 -4.29 -13.06
CA ARG A 26 5.32 -3.81 -13.49
C ARG A 26 4.91 -2.62 -12.65
N ALA A 27 4.48 -1.53 -13.31
CA ALA A 27 3.89 -0.39 -12.64
C ALA A 27 2.67 -0.81 -11.81
N GLY A 28 2.60 -0.35 -10.57
CA GLY A 28 1.57 -0.66 -9.59
C GLY A 28 1.83 -1.90 -8.74
N ALA A 29 2.88 -2.68 -9.01
CA ALA A 29 3.16 -3.90 -8.26
C ALA A 29 3.56 -3.63 -6.79
N ALA A 30 4.26 -2.52 -6.51
CA ALA A 30 4.59 -2.10 -5.15
C ALA A 30 3.37 -1.57 -4.38
N CYS A 31 2.44 -0.94 -5.09
CA CYS A 31 1.13 -0.57 -4.56
C CYS A 31 0.32 -1.82 -4.19
N GLU A 32 0.13 -2.74 -5.15
CA GLU A 32 -0.65 -3.97 -4.98
C GLU A 32 -0.11 -4.82 -3.82
N SER A 33 1.22 -4.98 -3.74
CA SER A 33 1.88 -5.71 -2.65
C SER A 33 1.63 -5.07 -1.28
N ALA A 34 1.62 -3.73 -1.21
CA ALA A 34 1.34 -3.01 0.03
C ALA A 34 -0.13 -3.16 0.43
N GLU A 35 -1.06 -3.09 -0.53
CA GLU A 35 -2.49 -3.28 -0.28
C GLU A 35 -2.78 -4.69 0.24
N GLU A 36 -2.19 -5.72 -0.37
CA GLU A 36 -2.35 -7.11 0.07
C GLU A 36 -1.78 -7.34 1.48
N ALA A 37 -0.64 -6.72 1.79
CA ALA A 37 -0.06 -6.77 3.13
C ALA A 37 -0.98 -6.12 4.18
N LYS A 38 -1.63 -5.00 3.84
CA LYS A 38 -2.61 -4.33 4.74
C LYS A 38 -3.90 -5.13 4.86
N ALA A 39 -4.43 -5.66 3.77
CA ALA A 39 -5.60 -6.54 3.80
C ALA A 39 -5.36 -7.76 4.72
N THR A 40 -4.17 -8.35 4.62
CA THR A 40 -3.76 -9.47 5.49
C THR A 40 -3.65 -9.04 6.95
N LYS A 41 -2.99 -7.91 7.22
CA LYS A 41 -2.81 -7.36 8.58
C LYS A 41 -4.14 -7.07 9.28
N TYR A 42 -5.11 -6.53 8.54
CA TYR A 42 -6.39 -6.09 9.07
C TYR A 42 -7.55 -7.04 8.80
N ARG A 43 -7.26 -8.28 8.36
CA ARG A 43 -8.29 -9.30 8.05
C ARG A 43 -9.29 -9.52 9.19
N GLY A 44 -8.87 -9.34 10.44
CA GLY A 44 -9.73 -9.46 11.62
C GLY A 44 -10.82 -8.39 11.75
N LEU A 45 -10.68 -7.24 11.07
CA LEU A 45 -11.66 -6.15 11.12
C LEU A 45 -12.92 -6.44 10.28
N GLY A 46 -12.85 -7.37 9.32
CA GLY A 46 -13.92 -7.61 8.33
C GLY A 46 -15.26 -8.08 8.91
N CYS A 47 -15.29 -8.53 10.17
CA CYS A 47 -16.52 -8.90 10.86
C CYS A 47 -17.36 -7.67 11.27
N GLU A 48 -16.72 -6.54 11.52
CA GLU A 48 -17.37 -5.35 12.12
C GLU A 48 -17.21 -4.10 11.24
N TYR A 49 -16.15 -4.05 10.41
CA TYR A 49 -15.80 -2.92 9.55
C TYR A 49 -15.62 -3.35 8.11
N GLU A 50 -15.84 -2.40 7.19
CA GLU A 50 -15.37 -2.53 5.82
C GLU A 50 -13.96 -1.94 5.75
N PHE A 51 -12.94 -2.79 5.63
CA PHE A 51 -11.55 -2.33 5.53
C PHE A 51 -11.14 -2.15 4.07
N VAL A 52 -10.66 -0.95 3.72
CA VAL A 52 -10.18 -0.62 2.36
C VAL A 52 -8.72 -0.18 2.44
N PRO A 53 -7.76 -1.01 2.00
CA PRO A 53 -6.40 -0.55 1.79
C PRO A 53 -6.35 0.38 0.57
N PHE A 54 -5.56 1.45 0.65
CA PHE A 54 -5.30 2.34 -0.47
C PHE A 54 -3.80 2.50 -0.68
N GLY A 55 -3.30 1.89 -1.74
CA GLY A 55 -1.90 1.99 -2.12
C GLY A 55 -1.65 3.10 -3.14
N VAL A 56 -0.50 3.75 -3.01
CA VAL A 56 0.07 4.63 -4.03
C VAL A 56 1.47 4.14 -4.34
N GLU A 57 1.79 4.00 -5.62
CA GLU A 57 3.14 3.70 -6.06
C GLU A 57 3.82 4.95 -6.62
N THR A 58 5.07 5.15 -6.24
CA THR A 58 5.95 6.17 -6.81
C THR A 58 7.11 5.50 -7.53
N LEU A 59 7.42 5.99 -8.73
CA LEU A 59 8.55 5.53 -9.54
C LEU A 59 9.63 6.62 -9.52
N GLY A 60 10.39 6.70 -8.43
CA GLY A 60 11.41 7.72 -8.24
C GLY A 60 11.50 8.21 -6.80
N SER A 61 12.60 8.89 -6.49
CA SER A 61 12.84 9.46 -5.17
C SER A 61 11.78 10.50 -4.81
N CYS A 62 10.86 10.13 -3.93
CA CYS A 62 9.89 11.02 -3.28
C CYS A 62 10.52 11.83 -2.11
N CYS A 63 11.84 11.78 -1.93
CA CYS A 63 12.50 12.70 -1.00
C CYS A 63 12.49 14.12 -1.56
N PRO A 64 12.10 15.16 -0.81
CA PRO A 64 12.60 16.49 -1.11
C PRO A 64 14.12 16.38 -1.05
N SER A 65 14.81 16.84 -2.09
CA SER A 65 16.27 16.98 -2.03
C SER A 65 16.59 17.92 -0.87
N VAL A 66 16.92 17.35 0.30
CA VAL A 66 17.54 18.10 1.39
C VAL A 66 18.97 18.36 0.94
N ARG A 67 19.20 19.61 0.53
CA ARG A 67 20.55 20.17 0.40
C ARG A 67 21.15 20.42 1.76
#